data_AF-A0A0N1IKX7-F1
#
_entry.id   AF-A0A0N1IKX7-F1
#
_cell.length_a   1.000
_cell.length_b   1.000
_cell.length_c   1.000
_cell.angle_alpha   90.00
_cell.angle_beta   90.00
_cell.angle_gamma   90.00
#
_symmetry.space_group_name_H-M   'P 1'
#
loop_
_entity.id
_entity.type
_entity.pdbx_description
1 polymer ?
#
loop_
_entity_poly.entity_id
_entity_poly.type
_entity_poly.pdbx_seq_one_letter_code
_entity_poly.pdbx_strand_id
1 'polypeptide(L)'
;MYEGMYVCWAVGRGGALAAGWARGGRAALLARAALWARRAARAALAALALLGLVPLMFGLLLELVLVIPLRVPLEQSPVLFVWQDWALGVLYTKIVCALTMMGPDWTMRRAIEKAYRDGIREMDLK
;
A
#
# COMPACT_ATOMS: atom_id res chain seq x y z
N MET A 1 17.67 -34.15 -53.51
CA MET A 1 16.45 -33.30 -53.56
C MET A 1 15.54 -33.44 -52.33
N TYR A 2 15.86 -34.30 -51.34
CA TYR A 2 15.03 -34.51 -50.13
C TYR A 2 15.44 -33.66 -48.92
N GLU A 3 16.69 -33.18 -48.85
CA GLU A 3 17.21 -32.50 -47.64
C GLU A 3 16.56 -31.14 -47.39
N GLY A 4 16.24 -30.37 -48.44
CA GLY A 4 15.56 -29.09 -48.30
C GLY A 4 14.15 -29.18 -47.71
N MET A 5 13.45 -30.30 -47.91
CA MET A 5 12.07 -30.47 -47.46
C MET A 5 11.98 -30.74 -45.94
N TYR A 6 12.92 -31.51 -45.39
CA TYR A 6 13.00 -31.73 -43.94
C TYR A 6 13.39 -30.47 -43.18
N VAL A 7 14.31 -29.67 -43.73
CA VAL A 7 14.70 -28.37 -43.16
C VAL A 7 13.50 -27.41 -43.15
N CYS A 8 12.76 -27.32 -44.25
CA CYS A 8 11.58 -26.47 -44.32
C CYS A 8 10.47 -26.91 -43.33
N TRP A 9 10.26 -28.22 -43.20
CA TRP A 9 9.30 -28.78 -42.24
C TRP A 9 9.71 -28.54 -40.78
N ALA A 10 10.99 -28.70 -40.46
CA ALA A 10 11.52 -28.45 -39.12
C ALA A 10 11.39 -26.97 -38.71
N VAL A 11 11.68 -26.05 -39.63
CA VAL A 11 11.50 -24.61 -39.40
C VAL A 11 10.02 -24.26 -39.21
N GLY A 12 9.11 -24.82 -40.02
CA GLY A 12 7.67 -24.63 -39.86
C GLY A 12 7.15 -25.12 -38.50
N ARG A 13 7.59 -26.31 -38.05
CA ARG A 13 7.26 -26.85 -36.73
C ARG A 13 7.86 -26.03 -35.58
N GLY A 14 9.13 -25.62 -35.72
CA GLY A 14 9.81 -24.79 -34.73
C GLY A 14 9.11 -23.44 -34.53
N GLY A 15 8.71 -22.79 -35.63
CA GLY A 15 7.93 -21.56 -35.60
C GLY A 15 6.56 -21.73 -34.93
N ALA A 16 5.85 -22.82 -35.23
CA ALA A 16 4.56 -23.11 -34.61
C ALA A 16 4.67 -23.36 -33.09
N LEU A 17 5.70 -24.09 -32.64
CA LEU A 17 5.97 -24.33 -31.22
C LEU A 17 6.36 -23.04 -30.50
N ALA A 18 7.23 -22.22 -31.09
CA ALA A 18 7.62 -20.93 -30.54
C ALA A 18 6.43 -19.96 -30.45
N ALA A 19 5.56 -19.92 -31.47
CA ALA A 19 4.34 -19.12 -31.44
C ALA A 19 3.34 -19.63 -30.39
N GLY A 20 3.21 -20.94 -30.21
CA GLY A 20 2.40 -21.55 -29.16
C GLY A 20 2.91 -21.21 -27.76
N TRP A 21 4.23 -21.28 -27.54
CA TRP A 21 4.87 -20.87 -26.29
C TRP A 21 4.73 -19.38 -26.02
N ALA A 22 4.89 -18.53 -27.05
CA ALA A 22 4.70 -17.09 -26.91
C ALA A 22 3.24 -16.72 -26.59
N ARG A 23 2.25 -17.40 -27.20
CA ARG A 23 0.83 -17.19 -26.90
C ARG A 23 0.45 -17.73 -25.52
N GLY A 24 0.96 -18.89 -25.12
CA GLY A 24 0.75 -19.45 -23.77
C GLY A 24 1.42 -18.62 -22.66
N GLY A 25 2.61 -18.09 -22.93
CA GLY A 25 3.34 -17.22 -22.00
C GLY A 25 2.64 -15.88 -21.74
N ARG A 26 2.00 -15.27 -22.77
CA ARG A 26 1.27 -14.01 -22.62
C ARG A 26 0.08 -14.11 -21.67
N ALA A 27 -0.69 -15.19 -21.72
CA ALA A 27 -1.80 -15.40 -20.80
C ALA A 27 -1.32 -15.55 -19.34
N ALA A 28 -0.23 -16.29 -19.12
CA ALA A 28 0.38 -16.42 -17.81
C ALA A 28 0.97 -15.09 -17.28
N LEU A 29 1.55 -14.28 -18.17
CA LEU A 29 2.06 -12.94 -17.84
C LEU A 29 0.93 -11.98 -17.44
N LEU A 30 -0.18 -11.96 -18.20
CA LEU A 30 -1.35 -11.15 -17.89
C LEU A 30 -2.01 -11.58 -16.56
N ALA A 31 -2.12 -12.88 -16.31
CA ALA A 31 -2.65 -13.41 -15.05
C ALA A 31 -1.79 -12.99 -13.85
N ARG A 32 -0.46 -13.07 -14.00
CA ARG A 32 0.48 -12.59 -12.98
C ARG A 32 0.37 -11.08 -12.80
N ALA A 33 0.36 -10.30 -13.88
CA ALA A 33 0.23 -8.84 -13.81
C ALA A 33 -1.06 -8.43 -13.10
N ALA A 34 -2.19 -9.08 -13.39
CA ALA A 34 -3.46 -8.83 -12.72
C ALA A 34 -3.40 -9.19 -11.22
N LEU A 35 -2.73 -10.28 -10.84
CA LEU A 35 -2.50 -10.62 -9.44
C LEU A 35 -1.68 -9.54 -8.72
N TRP A 36 -0.55 -9.13 -9.31
CA TRP A 36 0.29 -8.08 -8.74
C TRP A 36 -0.42 -6.74 -8.67
N ALA A 37 -1.22 -6.39 -9.69
CA ALA A 37 -2.03 -5.18 -9.69
C ALA A 37 -3.07 -5.20 -8.56
N ARG A 38 -3.76 -6.33 -8.33
CA ARG A 38 -4.70 -6.47 -7.21
C ARG A 38 -4.00 -6.34 -5.85
N ARG A 39 -2.83 -6.94 -5.70
CA ARG A 39 -2.01 -6.82 -4.47
C ARG A 39 -1.56 -5.39 -4.23
N ALA A 40 -1.07 -4.73 -5.28
CA ALA A 40 -0.66 -3.34 -5.23
C ALA A 40 -1.84 -2.41 -4.90
N ALA A 41 -3.02 -2.64 -5.48
CA ALA A 41 -4.21 -1.86 -5.20
C ALA A 41 -4.65 -1.99 -3.73
N ARG A 42 -4.67 -3.22 -3.17
CA ARG A 42 -4.97 -3.44 -1.75
C ARG A 42 -3.93 -2.77 -0.84
N ALA A 43 -2.64 -2.89 -1.17
CA ALA A 43 -1.56 -2.25 -0.42
C ALA A 43 -1.64 -0.72 -0.48
N ALA A 44 -1.95 -0.15 -1.65
CA ALA A 44 -2.14 1.28 -1.83
C ALA A 44 -3.33 1.80 -1.03
N LEU A 45 -4.46 1.07 -1.03
CA LEU A 45 -5.62 1.40 -0.21
C LEU A 45 -5.26 1.41 1.29
N ALA A 46 -4.55 0.39 1.75
CA ALA A 46 -4.08 0.33 3.14
C ALA A 46 -3.12 1.49 3.47
N ALA A 47 -2.19 1.82 2.57
CA ALA A 47 -1.28 2.95 2.75
C ALA A 47 -2.01 4.29 2.79
N LEU A 48 -3.02 4.50 1.92
CA LEU A 48 -3.85 5.70 1.93
C LEU A 48 -4.65 5.83 3.24
N ALA A 49 -5.18 4.72 3.76
CA ALA A 49 -5.87 4.73 5.05
C ALA A 49 -4.90 5.05 6.21
N LEU A 50 -3.73 4.41 6.25
CA LEU A 50 -2.78 4.55 7.35
C LEU A 50 -1.99 5.88 7.33
N LEU A 51 -1.66 6.41 6.15
CA LEU A 51 -0.86 7.63 5.99
C LEU A 51 -1.69 8.87 5.64
N GLY A 52 -2.89 8.68 5.10
CA GLY A 52 -3.82 9.76 4.75
C GLY A 52 -4.92 9.89 5.81
N LEU A 53 -5.81 8.90 5.88
CA LEU A 53 -7.04 8.99 6.67
C LEU A 53 -6.77 9.09 8.18
N VAL A 54 -5.98 8.17 8.75
CA VAL A 54 -5.71 8.15 10.20
C VAL A 54 -5.02 9.44 10.66
N PRO A 55 -3.93 9.91 10.02
CA PRO A 55 -3.28 11.15 10.43
C PRO A 55 -4.16 12.37 10.24
N LEU A 56 -4.96 12.43 9.16
CA LEU A 56 -5.86 13.55 8.91
C LEU A 56 -6.95 13.64 9.99
N MET A 57 -7.60 12.51 10.32
CA MET A 57 -8.61 12.46 11.37
C MET A 57 -8.04 12.84 12.74
N PHE A 58 -6.84 12.33 13.06
CA PHE A 58 -6.18 12.62 14.32
C PHE A 58 -5.71 14.07 14.42
N GLY A 59 -5.11 14.60 13.35
CA GLY A 59 -4.68 15.99 13.25
C GLY A 59 -5.84 16.95 13.41
N LEU A 60 -6.95 16.73 12.70
CA LEU A 60 -8.16 17.55 12.80
C LEU A 60 -8.77 17.51 14.21
N LEU A 61 -8.79 16.34 14.85
CA LEU A 61 -9.30 16.19 16.22
C LEU A 61 -8.48 17.02 17.21
N LEU A 62 -7.15 16.90 17.17
CA LEU A 62 -6.26 17.68 18.04
C LEU A 62 -6.33 19.17 17.73
N GLU A 63 -6.46 19.53 16.46
CA GLU A 63 -6.62 20.91 16.07
C GLU A 63 -7.91 21.52 16.65
N LEU A 64 -9.03 20.82 16.49
CA LEU A 64 -10.33 21.27 17.00
C LEU A 64 -10.37 21.35 18.53
N VAL A 65 -9.80 20.36 19.22
CA VAL A 65 -9.88 20.24 20.68
C VAL A 65 -8.83 21.09 21.40
N LEU A 66 -7.62 21.21 20.87
CA LEU A 66 -6.49 21.88 21.54
C LEU A 66 -6.12 23.20 20.87
N VAL A 67 -5.95 23.19 19.55
CA VAL A 67 -5.31 24.30 18.83
C VAL A 67 -6.30 25.46 18.63
N ILE A 68 -7.53 25.20 18.20
CA ILE A 68 -8.58 26.21 18.03
C ILE A 68 -8.86 26.99 19.32
N PRO A 69 -9.16 26.35 20.48
CA PRO A 69 -9.46 27.10 21.69
C PRO A 69 -8.25 27.84 22.28
N LEU A 70 -7.02 27.36 22.02
CA LEU A 70 -5.81 28.04 22.47
C LEU A 70 -5.44 29.24 21.58
N ARG A 71 -5.73 29.18 20.26
CA ARG A 71 -5.31 30.19 19.28
C ARG A 71 -6.39 31.26 19.01
N VAL A 72 -7.68 30.92 19.07
CA VAL A 72 -8.76 31.81 18.62
C VAL A 72 -9.65 32.26 19.79
N PRO A 73 -9.74 33.57 20.11
CA PRO A 73 -10.80 34.11 20.95
C PRO A 73 -12.16 34.03 20.22
N LEU A 74 -13.26 33.83 20.96
CA LEU A 74 -14.59 33.42 20.48
C LEU A 74 -15.22 34.24 19.33
N GLU A 75 -14.67 35.41 19.00
CA GLU A 75 -15.21 36.35 18.01
C GLU A 75 -14.69 36.15 16.57
N GLN A 76 -13.80 35.18 16.33
CA GLN A 76 -13.20 34.94 15.01
C GLN A 76 -13.44 33.51 14.50
N SER A 77 -13.60 33.37 13.17
CA SER A 77 -13.74 32.07 12.53
C SER A 77 -12.36 31.45 12.23
N PRO A 78 -12.12 30.18 12.63
CA PRO A 78 -10.85 29.52 12.37
C PRO A 78 -10.71 29.15 10.89
N VAL A 79 -9.56 29.48 10.30
CA VAL A 79 -9.17 28.99 8.96
C VAL A 79 -8.52 27.62 9.11
N LEU A 80 -9.04 26.62 8.39
CA LEU A 80 -8.54 25.24 8.36
C LEU A 80 -7.74 25.02 7.07
N PHE A 81 -6.53 24.50 7.19
CA PHE A 81 -5.65 24.19 6.06
C PHE A 81 -5.38 22.70 6.04
N VAL A 82 -6.28 21.95 5.39
CA VAL A 82 -6.30 20.47 5.35
C VAL A 82 -4.93 19.83 5.12
N TRP A 83 -4.09 20.41 4.24
CA TRP A 83 -2.75 19.89 3.97
C TRP A 83 -1.76 20.11 5.12
N GLN A 84 -1.82 21.27 5.77
CA GLN A 84 -1.02 21.58 6.96
C GLN A 84 -1.47 20.71 8.14
N ASP A 85 -2.79 20.61 8.34
CA ASP A 85 -3.38 19.84 9.44
C ASP A 85 -3.10 18.35 9.26
N TRP A 86 -3.05 17.86 8.02
CA TRP A 86 -2.55 16.52 7.70
C TRP A 86 -1.10 16.33 8.12
N ALA A 87 -0.18 17.23 7.73
CA ALA A 87 1.23 17.11 8.08
C ALA A 87 1.46 17.13 9.61
N LEU A 88 0.74 18.01 10.32
CA LEU A 88 0.72 18.05 11.79
C LEU A 88 0.15 16.76 12.37
N GLY A 89 -0.94 16.24 11.80
CA GLY A 89 -1.54 14.97 12.16
C GLY A 89 -0.58 13.79 12.00
N VAL A 90 0.23 13.75 10.94
CA VAL A 90 1.29 12.75 10.73
C VAL A 90 2.34 12.85 11.84
N LEU A 91 2.78 14.06 12.18
CA LEU A 91 3.74 14.29 13.25
C LEU A 91 3.19 13.81 14.60
N TYR A 92 1.97 14.19 14.96
CA TYR A 92 1.35 13.78 16.22
C TYR A 92 1.13 12.28 16.30
N THR A 93 0.64 11.67 15.22
CA THR A 93 0.47 10.21 15.15
C THR A 93 1.81 9.50 15.35
N LYS A 94 2.90 10.03 14.78
CA LYS A 94 4.25 9.50 14.96
C LYS A 94 4.74 9.63 16.40
N ILE A 95 4.49 10.77 17.06
CA ILE A 95 4.84 10.98 18.47
C ILE A 95 4.05 10.00 19.35
N VAL A 96 2.74 9.88 19.16
CA VAL A 96 1.89 8.97 19.95
C VAL A 96 2.30 7.51 19.73
N CYS A 97 2.60 7.12 18.49
CA CYS A 97 3.12 5.78 18.18
C CYS A 97 4.45 5.54 18.89
N ALA A 98 5.39 6.50 18.84
CA ALA A 98 6.66 6.41 19.54
C ALA A 98 6.48 6.28 21.06
N LEU A 99 5.61 7.08 21.66
CA LEU A 99 5.28 7.01 23.09
C LEU A 99 4.63 5.66 23.45
N THR A 100 3.73 5.15 22.62
CA THR A 100 3.10 3.84 22.81
C THR A 100 4.12 2.71 22.79
N MET A 101 5.15 2.81 21.94
CA MET A 101 6.23 1.83 21.85
C MET A 101 7.29 1.98 22.94
N MET A 102 7.53 3.21 23.42
CA MET A 102 8.45 3.51 24.54
C MET A 102 7.81 3.24 25.91
N GLY A 103 6.49 3.10 25.97
CA GLY A 103 5.76 2.78 27.19
C GLY A 103 6.03 1.36 27.71
N PRO A 104 5.52 1.04 28.92
CA PRO A 104 5.50 -0.30 29.49
C PRO A 104 4.85 -1.34 28.57
N ASP A 105 4.86 -2.62 28.96
CA ASP A 105 4.20 -3.72 28.24
C ASP A 105 2.66 -3.62 28.26
N TRP A 106 2.12 -2.61 27.58
CA TRP A 106 0.70 -2.39 27.39
C TRP A 106 0.13 -3.33 26.33
N THR A 107 -1.20 -3.49 26.36
CA THR A 107 -1.93 -4.26 25.34
C THR A 107 -1.76 -3.67 23.95
N MET A 108 -1.73 -2.34 23.80
CA MET A 108 -1.46 -1.68 22.51
C MET A 108 -0.07 -1.98 21.98
N ARG A 109 0.98 -1.85 22.80
CA ARG A 109 2.36 -2.16 22.39
C ARG A 109 2.46 -3.61 21.91
N ARG A 110 1.90 -4.56 22.66
CA ARG A 110 1.85 -5.98 22.25
C ARG A 110 1.06 -6.18 20.96
N ALA A 111 -0.05 -5.48 20.75
CA ALA A 111 -0.83 -5.57 19.53
C ALA A 111 -0.06 -5.05 18.31
N ILE A 112 0.69 -3.94 18.46
CA ILE A 112 1.57 -3.38 17.41
C ILE A 112 2.75 -4.31 17.14
N GLU A 113 3.42 -4.82 18.18
CA GLU A 113 4.52 -5.79 18.03
C GLU A 113 4.05 -7.08 17.37
N LYS A 114 2.84 -7.55 17.72
CA LYS A 114 2.21 -8.71 17.07
C LYS A 114 1.92 -8.40 15.59
N ALA A 115 1.29 -7.27 15.29
CA ALA A 115 1.03 -6.85 13.92
C ALA A 115 2.33 -6.67 13.09
N TYR A 116 3.42 -6.21 13.71
CA TYR A 116 4.73 -6.10 13.07
C TYR A 116 5.38 -7.47 12.85
N ARG A 117 5.27 -8.39 13.81
CA ARG A 117 5.82 -9.75 13.72
C ARG A 117 5.05 -10.63 12.73
N ASP A 118 3.74 -10.47 12.68
CA ASP A 118 2.85 -11.12 11.72
C ASP A 118 2.96 -10.43 10.33
N GLY A 119 3.35 -9.16 10.32
CA GLY A 119 3.51 -8.30 9.14
C GLY A 119 4.70 -8.66 8.27
N ILE A 120 4.43 -8.92 6.98
CA ILE A 120 5.27 -9.48 5.90
C ILE A 120 5.21 -11.01 5.80
N ARG A 121 5.19 -11.77 6.91
CA ARG A 121 5.29 -13.24 6.84
C ARG A 121 3.98 -13.95 6.48
N GLU A 122 2.84 -13.33 6.76
CA GLU A 122 1.49 -13.91 6.54
C GLU A 122 0.58 -13.04 5.67
N MET A 123 1.13 -12.10 4.88
CA MET A 123 0.38 -11.46 3.81
C MET A 123 0.15 -12.44 2.63
N ASP A 124 -0.58 -13.53 2.87
CA ASP A 124 -1.20 -14.33 1.82
C ASP A 124 -2.32 -13.50 1.20
N LEU A 125 -1.92 -12.57 0.34
CA LEU A 125 -2.83 -11.89 -0.57
C LEU A 125 -3.23 -12.90 -1.67
N LYS A 126 -4.12 -13.83 -1.32
CA LYS A 126 -4.95 -14.54 -2.31
C LYS A 126 -5.92 -13.57 -2.98
#